data_AF-R6ZPF5-F1
#
_entry.id   AF-R6ZPF5-F1
#
_cell.length_a   1.000
_cell.length_b   1.000
_cell.length_c   1.000
_cell.angle_alpha   90.00
_cell.angle_beta   90.00
_cell.angle_gamma   90.00
#
_symmetry.space_group_name_H-M   'P 1'
#
loop_
_entity.id
_entity.type
_entity.pdbx_description
1 polymer ?
#
loop_
_entity_poly.entity_id
_entity_poly.type
_entity_poly.pdbx_seq_one_letter_code
_entity_poly.pdbx_strand_id
1 'polypeptide(L)'
;MFTSEEAYKKFDKKNFPNLPSNITFGIDTDGSMRKMIAENMKLTHGGQLPVFIIGDTFNRVVFESHGYTIGLGEQMIHVIKGL
;
A
#
# COMPACT_ATOMS: atom_id res chain seq x y z
N MET A 1 1.86 -6.29 0.05
CA MET A 1 3.11 -7.06 -0.19
C MET A 1 2.80 -8.53 0.00
N PHE A 2 3.47 -9.41 -0.74
CA PHE A 2 3.36 -10.85 -0.54
C PHE A 2 4.19 -11.29 0.66
N THR A 3 3.75 -12.30 1.40
CA THR A 3 4.50 -12.84 2.55
C THR A 3 5.56 -13.86 2.14
N SER A 4 5.57 -14.31 0.87
CA SER A 4 6.57 -15.24 0.35
C SER A 4 6.63 -15.23 -1.17
N GLU A 5 7.70 -15.80 -1.72
CA GLU A 5 7.88 -15.95 -3.17
C GLU A 5 6.86 -16.94 -3.77
N GLU A 6 6.47 -17.98 -3.03
CA GLU A 6 5.44 -18.94 -3.44
C GLU A 6 4.07 -18.27 -3.57
N ALA A 7 3.73 -17.36 -2.65
CA ALA A 7 2.49 -16.59 -2.74
C ALA A 7 2.50 -15.67 -3.97
N TYR A 8 3.64 -15.04 -4.27
CA TYR A 8 3.81 -14.23 -5.47
C TYR A 8 3.70 -15.07 -6.76
N LYS A 9 4.32 -16.25 -6.82
CA LYS A 9 4.24 -17.15 -7.99
C LYS A 9 2.83 -17.63 -8.31
N LYS A 10 1.96 -17.72 -7.29
CA LYS A 10 0.55 -18.08 -7.46
C LYS A 10 -0.32 -16.91 -7.94
N PHE A 11 0.18 -15.69 -7.87
CA PHE A 11 -0.54 -14.51 -8.34
C PHE A 11 -0.43 -14.40 -9.86
N ASP A 12 -1.55 -14.54 -10.56
CA ASP A 12 -1.64 -14.30 -12.00
C ASP A 12 -2.22 -12.91 -12.27
N LYS A 13 -1.40 -12.01 -12.84
CA LYS A 13 -1.81 -10.66 -13.24
C LYS A 13 -2.95 -10.69 -14.26
N LYS A 14 -3.11 -11.77 -15.03
CA LYS A 14 -4.21 -11.94 -16.01
C LYS A 14 -5.58 -11.97 -15.35
N ASN A 15 -5.67 -12.34 -14.08
CA ASN A 15 -6.92 -12.30 -13.31
C ASN A 15 -7.38 -10.85 -13.01
N PHE A 16 -6.51 -9.86 -13.27
CA PHE A 16 -6.76 -8.46 -12.97
C PHE A 16 -6.44 -7.58 -14.20
N PRO A 17 -7.26 -7.64 -15.27
CA PRO A 17 -6.96 -7.02 -16.55
C PRO A 17 -6.85 -5.49 -16.52
N ASN A 18 -7.47 -4.84 -15.52
CA ASN A 18 -7.49 -3.38 -15.37
C ASN A 18 -6.35 -2.83 -14.50
N LEU A 19 -5.36 -3.65 -14.14
CA LEU A 19 -4.22 -3.16 -13.37
C LEU A 19 -3.31 -2.27 -14.24
N PRO A 20 -2.94 -1.07 -13.76
CA PRO A 20 -1.90 -0.26 -14.38
C PRO A 20 -0.61 -1.05 -14.67
N SER A 21 0.05 -0.71 -15.77
CA SER A 21 1.28 -1.36 -16.20
C SER A 21 2.48 -1.03 -15.30
N ASN A 22 2.42 0.11 -14.60
CA ASN A 22 3.47 0.63 -13.71
C ASN A 22 3.38 0.13 -12.25
N ILE A 23 2.61 -0.93 -11.97
CA ILE A 23 2.54 -1.52 -10.64
C ILE A 23 3.73 -2.43 -10.39
N THR A 24 4.37 -2.23 -9.23
CA THR A 24 5.40 -3.12 -8.69
C THR A 24 4.87 -3.85 -7.47
N PHE A 25 5.13 -5.16 -7.40
CA PHE A 25 4.78 -5.99 -6.25
C PHE A 25 6.03 -6.31 -5.43
N GLY A 26 5.98 -6.00 -4.13
CA GLY A 26 7.03 -6.37 -3.18
C GLY A 26 6.69 -7.64 -2.40
N ILE A 27 7.72 -8.37 -1.99
CA ILE A 27 7.66 -9.51 -1.06
C ILE A 27 8.29 -9.06 0.26
N ASP A 28 7.59 -9.28 1.37
CA ASP A 28 8.01 -8.96 2.74
C ASP A 28 7.93 -10.24 3.58
N THR A 29 9.00 -11.05 3.55
CA THR A 29 9.01 -12.40 4.13
C THR A 29 9.02 -12.41 5.65
N ASP A 30 9.69 -11.45 6.27
CA ASP A 30 9.88 -11.34 7.71
C ASP A 30 9.05 -10.23 8.35
N GLY A 31 8.28 -9.48 7.55
CA GLY A 31 7.49 -8.35 8.01
C GLY A 31 8.33 -7.12 8.34
N SER A 32 9.62 -7.10 8.00
CA SER A 32 10.53 -5.98 8.29
C SER A 32 10.08 -4.69 7.61
N MET A 33 9.61 -4.77 6.36
CA MET A 33 9.11 -3.61 5.63
C MET A 33 7.83 -3.08 6.27
N ARG A 34 6.89 -3.97 6.61
CA ARG A 34 5.68 -3.59 7.34
C ARG A 34 6.01 -2.94 8.69
N LYS A 35 6.95 -3.50 9.45
CA LYS A 35 7.37 -2.97 10.74
C LYS A 35 7.98 -1.57 10.59
N MET A 36 8.87 -1.39 9.62
CA MET A 36 9.46 -0.10 9.29
C MET A 36 8.39 0.94 8.95
N ILE A 37 7.39 0.59 8.12
CA ILE A 37 6.28 1.49 7.79
C ILE A 37 5.51 1.88 9.06
N ALA A 38 5.14 0.90 9.89
CA ALA A 38 4.38 1.16 11.11
C ALA A 38 5.14 2.05 12.11
N GLU A 39 6.44 1.83 12.28
CA GLU A 39 7.27 2.63 13.18
C GLU A 39 7.44 4.07 12.68
N ASN A 40 7.76 4.25 11.39
CA ASN A 40 8.01 5.58 10.83
C ASN A 40 6.72 6.41 10.71
N MET A 41 5.58 5.77 10.45
CA MET A 41 4.28 6.41 10.42
C MET A 41 3.61 6.51 11.81
N LYS A 42 4.28 6.02 12.87
CA LYS A 42 3.76 6.02 14.25
C LYS A 42 2.39 5.35 14.38
N LEU A 43 2.16 4.26 13.64
CA LEU A 43 0.89 3.54 13.63
C LEU A 43 0.71 2.79 14.96
N THR A 44 -0.41 3.04 15.64
CA THR A 44 -0.75 2.33 16.88
C THR A 44 -0.95 0.83 16.58
N HIS A 45 -0.38 -0.03 17.43
CA HIS A 45 -0.47 -1.50 17.31
C HIS A 45 -0.04 -2.07 15.93
N GLY A 46 0.87 -1.39 15.21
CA GLY A 46 1.31 -1.83 13.88
C GLY A 46 0.36 -1.45 12.74
N GLY A 47 -0.66 -0.63 13.02
CA GLY A 47 -1.65 -0.13 12.08
C GLY A 47 -2.76 -1.13 11.77
N GLN A 48 -3.99 -0.62 11.61
CA GLN A 48 -5.08 -1.43 11.09
C GLN A 48 -4.86 -1.69 9.60
N LEU A 49 -4.84 -2.96 9.19
CA LEU A 49 -4.72 -3.31 7.79
C LEU A 49 -6.05 -3.12 7.04
N PRO A 50 -6.01 -2.79 5.74
CA PRO A 50 -4.83 -2.41 4.95
C PRO A 50 -4.32 -1.01 5.34
N VAL A 51 -3.03 -0.75 5.12
CA VAL A 51 -2.42 0.58 5.22
C VAL A 51 -2.20 1.12 3.81
N PHE A 52 -2.66 2.34 3.55
CA PHE A 52 -2.48 3.07 2.30
C PHE A 52 -1.63 4.30 2.53
N ILE A 53 -0.63 4.50 1.68
CA ILE A 53 0.27 5.64 1.73
C ILE A 53 0.37 6.19 0.31
N ILE A 54 0.25 7.50 0.16
CA ILE A 54 0.59 8.22 -1.09
C ILE A 54 1.82 9.05 -0.81
N GLY A 55 2.86 8.83 -1.61
CA GLY A 55 4.08 9.63 -1.60
C GLY A 55 4.21 10.46 -2.88
N ASP A 56 4.92 11.58 -2.79
CA ASP A 56 5.29 12.38 -3.96
C ASP A 56 6.74 12.14 -4.42
N THR A 57 7.16 12.84 -5.47
CA THR A 57 8.52 12.76 -6.03
C THR A 57 9.60 13.37 -5.14
N PHE A 58 9.23 14.04 -4.04
CA PHE A 58 10.12 14.62 -3.05
C PHE A 58 10.26 13.73 -1.80
N ASN A 59 9.82 12.47 -1.88
CA ASN A 59 9.83 11.49 -0.79
C ASN A 59 8.99 11.91 0.42
N ARG A 60 7.97 12.76 0.22
CA ARG A 60 7.03 13.14 1.29
C ARG A 60 5.82 12.23 1.26
N VAL A 61 5.36 11.84 2.45
CA VAL A 61 4.04 11.22 2.59
C VAL A 61 2.99 12.33 2.59
N VAL A 62 2.11 12.31 1.59
CA VAL A 62 1.05 13.32 1.40
C VAL A 62 -0.33 12.80 1.78
N PHE A 63 -0.44 11.49 1.99
CA PHE A 63 -1.65 10.85 2.51
C PHE A 63 -1.30 9.53 3.20
N GLU A 64 -2.02 9.27 4.29
CA GLU A 64 -1.98 8.04 5.06
C GLU A 64 -3.42 7.64 5.39
N SER A 65 -3.75 6.37 5.21
CA SER A 65 -5.00 5.79 5.70
C SER A 65 -4.78 4.35 6.16
N HIS A 66 -5.57 3.91 7.12
CA HIS A 66 -5.51 2.55 7.66
C HIS A 66 -6.91 1.98 7.87
N GLY A 67 -7.06 0.68 7.62
CA GLY A 67 -8.34 -0.01 7.67
C GLY A 67 -9.19 0.14 6.40
N TYR A 68 -10.27 -0.63 6.32
CA TYR A 68 -11.27 -0.51 5.27
C TYR A 68 -12.30 0.54 5.69
N THR A 69 -12.15 1.76 5.19
CA THR A 69 -13.11 2.85 5.43
C THR A 69 -13.97 3.09 4.19
N ILE A 70 -15.24 3.39 4.42
CA ILE A 70 -16.15 3.81 3.35
C ILE A 70 -15.66 5.17 2.80
N GLY A 71 -15.57 5.29 1.48
CA GLY A 71 -15.13 6.52 0.82
C GLY A 71 -13.61 6.68 0.66
N LEU A 72 -12.82 5.67 1.03
CA LEU A 72 -11.36 5.69 0.85
C LEU A 72 -10.94 6.02 -0.59
N GLY A 73 -11.60 5.42 -1.59
CA GLY A 73 -11.30 5.67 -2.99
C GLY A 73 -11.47 7.14 -3.39
N GLU A 74 -12.56 7.77 -2.94
CA GLU A 74 -12.82 9.19 -3.18
C GLU A 74 -11.78 10.09 -2.49
N GLN A 75 -11.39 9.75 -1.26
CA GLN A 75 -10.33 10.47 -0.55
C GLN A 75 -8.99 10.37 -1.30
N MET A 76 -8.62 9.19 -1.79
CA MET A 76 -7.40 9.00 -2.58
C MET A 76 -7.43 9.83 -3.87
N ILE A 77 -8.55 9.81 -4.60
CA ILE A 77 -8.70 10.60 -5.85
C ILE A 77 -8.65 12.10 -5.56
N HIS A 78 -9.25 12.56 -4.46
CA HIS A 78 -9.19 13.96 -4.06
C HIS A 78 -7.75 14.41 -3.81
N VAL A 79 -6.95 13.61 -3.09
CA VAL A 79 -5.53 13.89 -2.86
C VAL A 79 -4.76 13.91 -4.19
N ILE A 80 -4.96 12.90 -5.05
CA ILE A 80 -4.22 12.79 -6.32
C ILE A 80 -4.56 13.94 -7.28
N LYS A 81 -5.81 14.41 -7.31
CA LYS A 81 -6.25 15.52 -8.20
C LYS A 81 -6.02 16.91 -7.61
N GLY A 82 -5.90 17.02 -6.28
CA GLY A 82 -5.68 18.28 -5.57
C GLY A 82 -4.21 18.64 -5.39
N LEU A 83 -3.31 17.69 -5.66
CA LEU A 83 -1.87 17.90 -5.86
C LEU A 83 -1.59 18.34 -7.30
#